data_AF-A0A7Y4SQJ1-F1
#
_entry.id   AF-A0A7Y4SQJ1-F1
#
_cell.length_a   1.000
_cell.length_b   1.000
_cell.length_c   1.000
_cell.angle_alpha   90.00
_cell.angle_beta   90.00
_cell.angle_gamma   90.00
#
_symmetry.space_group_name_H-M   'P 1'
#
loop_
_entity.id
_entity.type
_entity.pdbx_description
1 polymer ?
#
loop_
_entity_poly.entity_id
_entity_poly.type
_entity_poly.pdbx_seq_one_letter_code
_entity_poly.pdbx_strand_id
1 'polypeptide(L)'
;MLQTLRLESDAQVKAHREDGTQEWLTVPFAGGGTTRTCNLKKLEGPFDILGTASLNAGEYSQLRLVVDNARIYFGGTATGEGACGTTLATPGGSGVTSQTLEIPCGEVKLIHPFTLTVNSTTTIELDFDGGQSVRQTGNGRYMMSPVIKILAVKTGS
;
A
#
# COMPACT_ATOMS: atom_id res chain seq x y z
N MET A 1 8.22 -21.69 -10.72
CA MET A 1 7.17 -21.68 -9.67
C MET A 1 6.59 -20.28 -9.62
N LEU A 2 5.30 -20.10 -9.87
CA LEU A 2 4.68 -18.78 -9.86
C LEU A 2 4.46 -18.36 -8.39
N GLN A 3 5.19 -17.35 -7.93
CA GLN A 3 5.00 -16.75 -6.60
C GLN A 3 4.00 -15.60 -6.74
N THR A 4 2.99 -15.57 -5.88
CA THR A 4 2.06 -14.42 -5.78
C THR A 4 2.27 -13.82 -4.40
N LEU A 5 2.80 -12.61 -4.36
CA LEU A 5 2.96 -11.86 -3.13
C LEU A 5 1.70 -11.03 -2.88
N ARG A 6 1.17 -11.13 -1.65
CA ARG A 6 -0.03 -10.42 -1.26
C ARG A 6 0.20 -9.65 0.03
N LEU A 7 -0.22 -8.40 0.04
CA LEU A 7 -0.35 -7.65 1.28
C LEU A 7 -1.76 -7.83 1.81
N GLU A 8 -1.85 -8.41 2.99
CA GLU A 8 -3.05 -8.39 3.80
C GLU A 8 -2.83 -7.31 4.84
N SER A 9 -2.93 -6.04 4.42
CA SER A 9 -2.51 -4.92 5.25
C SER A 9 -3.69 -4.12 5.79
N ASP A 10 -3.63 -3.78 7.07
CA ASP A 10 -4.38 -2.66 7.65
C ASP A 10 -3.60 -1.35 7.39
N ALA A 11 -3.26 -1.13 6.13
CA ALA A 11 -2.38 -0.08 5.66
C ALA A 11 -2.93 1.35 5.77
N GLN A 12 -2.90 1.96 6.94
CA GLN A 12 -3.33 3.35 7.09
C GLN A 12 -2.44 4.31 6.26
N VAL A 13 -3.08 5.16 5.47
CA VAL A 13 -2.42 6.33 4.86
C VAL A 13 -2.58 7.51 5.81
N LYS A 14 -1.48 8.18 6.16
CA LYS A 14 -1.49 9.36 7.02
C LYS A 14 -0.78 10.52 6.33
N ALA A 15 -1.36 11.72 6.40
CA ALA A 15 -0.80 12.95 5.88
C ALA A 15 -0.46 13.90 7.03
N HIS A 16 0.75 14.49 6.99
CA HIS A 16 1.18 15.47 7.99
C HIS A 16 1.09 16.87 7.40
N ARG A 17 0.27 17.70 8.03
CA ARG A 17 0.09 19.09 7.63
C ARG A 17 1.21 19.96 8.20
N GLU A 18 1.70 20.91 7.40
CA GLU A 18 2.72 21.86 7.81
C GLU A 18 2.08 23.14 8.34
N ASP A 19 1.40 23.04 9.48
CA ASP A 19 0.78 24.17 10.19
C ASP A 19 1.35 24.41 11.59
N GLY A 20 2.49 23.78 11.88
CA GLY A 20 3.15 23.84 13.19
C GLY A 20 2.56 22.91 14.24
N THR A 21 1.47 22.19 13.94
CA THR A 21 0.96 21.11 14.78
C THR A 21 1.65 19.79 14.41
N GLN A 22 1.79 18.85 15.35
CA GLN A 22 2.28 17.48 15.06
C GLN A 22 1.12 16.54 14.66
N GLU A 23 0.02 17.09 14.14
CA GLU A 23 -1.21 16.36 13.85
C GLU A 23 -1.09 15.54 12.56
N TRP A 24 -1.50 14.27 12.64
CA TRP A 24 -1.56 13.36 11.50
C TRP A 24 -3.01 13.17 11.09
N LEU A 25 -3.32 13.50 9.83
CA LEU A 25 -4.63 13.26 9.26
C LEU A 25 -4.67 11.88 8.62
N THR A 26 -5.63 11.05 9.02
CA THR A 26 -5.84 9.73 8.43
C THR A 26 -6.62 9.86 7.13
N VAL A 27 -6.10 9.25 6.07
CA VAL A 27 -6.78 9.07 4.79
C VAL A 27 -7.43 7.68 4.81
N PRO A 28 -8.78 7.58 4.86
CA PRO A 28 -9.46 6.30 4.89
C PRO A 28 -9.28 5.57 3.56
N PHE A 29 -9.37 4.25 3.61
CA PHE A 29 -9.30 3.44 2.40
C PHE A 29 -10.46 3.69 1.46
N ALA A 30 -10.22 3.49 0.16
CA ALA A 30 -11.26 3.55 -0.84
C ALA A 30 -12.39 2.57 -0.48
N GLY A 31 -13.62 3.07 -0.46
CA GLY A 31 -14.79 2.33 0.02
C GLY A 31 -15.10 2.47 1.51
N GLY A 32 -14.37 3.31 2.25
CA GLY A 32 -14.64 3.61 3.67
C GLY A 32 -14.24 2.50 4.65
N GLY A 33 -13.46 1.51 4.19
CA GLY A 33 -12.98 0.42 5.02
C GLY A 33 -11.90 0.85 6.01
N THR A 34 -11.78 0.11 7.11
CA THR A 34 -10.66 0.22 8.06
C THR A 34 -9.45 -0.62 7.65
N THR A 35 -9.64 -1.53 6.68
CA THR A 35 -8.64 -2.46 6.15
C THR A 35 -8.70 -2.47 4.62
N ARG A 36 -7.57 -2.73 3.95
CA ARG A 36 -7.51 -2.90 2.49
C ARG A 36 -6.43 -3.89 2.11
N THR A 37 -6.86 -4.99 1.50
CA THR A 37 -5.96 -6.04 1.01
C THR A 37 -5.56 -5.70 -0.42
N CYS A 38 -4.26 -5.79 -0.72
CA CYS A 38 -3.72 -5.52 -2.05
C CYS A 38 -2.87 -6.69 -2.54
N ASN A 39 -3.12 -7.14 -3.76
CA ASN A 39 -2.25 -8.09 -4.46
C ASN A 39 -1.13 -7.30 -5.14
N LEU A 40 0.03 -7.26 -4.49
CA LEU A 40 1.17 -6.45 -4.95
C LEU A 40 1.71 -6.86 -6.31
N LYS A 41 1.66 -8.14 -6.64
CA LYS A 41 2.06 -8.61 -7.96
C LYS A 41 1.16 -8.05 -9.05
N LYS A 42 -0.10 -7.78 -8.73
CA LYS A 42 -1.03 -7.11 -9.65
C LYS A 42 -0.88 -5.60 -9.64
N LEU A 43 -0.06 -5.00 -8.76
CA LEU A 43 0.24 -3.57 -8.76
C LEU A 43 1.50 -3.24 -9.60
N GLU A 44 2.13 -4.23 -10.22
CA GLU A 44 3.15 -4.03 -11.27
C GLU A 44 2.45 -3.60 -12.58
N GLY A 45 2.17 -2.30 -12.72
CA GLY A 45 1.64 -1.69 -13.95
C GLY A 45 0.25 -1.04 -13.88
N PRO A 46 -0.78 -1.61 -13.21
CA PRO A 46 -2.05 -0.92 -13.05
C PRO A 46 -2.11 -0.13 -11.73
N PHE A 47 -2.68 1.07 -11.80
CA PHE A 47 -2.98 1.89 -10.64
C PHE A 47 -4.31 1.47 -10.01
N ASP A 48 -4.39 1.45 -8.69
CA ASP A 48 -5.63 1.31 -7.93
C ASP A 48 -5.66 2.36 -6.83
N ILE A 49 -6.85 2.77 -6.42
CA ILE A 49 -7.03 3.79 -5.39
C ILE A 49 -6.86 3.12 -4.03
N LEU A 50 -5.85 3.54 -3.29
CA LEU A 50 -5.64 3.08 -1.91
C LEU A 50 -6.63 3.76 -0.97
N GLY A 51 -6.69 5.09 -0.98
CA GLY A 51 -7.54 5.87 -0.09
C GLY A 51 -7.91 7.21 -0.69
N THR A 52 -8.97 7.82 -0.15
CA THR A 52 -9.43 9.15 -0.52
C THR A 52 -9.90 9.89 0.72
N ALA A 53 -9.58 11.18 0.82
CA ALA A 53 -10.00 12.04 1.91
C ALA A 53 -10.23 13.46 1.41
N SER A 54 -11.18 14.17 2.03
CA SER A 54 -11.27 15.62 1.91
C SER A 54 -10.44 16.24 3.03
N LEU A 55 -9.31 16.84 2.68
CA LEU A 55 -8.41 17.51 3.62
C LEU A 55 -8.44 19.02 3.38
N ASN A 56 -8.13 19.80 4.41
CA ASN A 56 -8.05 21.24 4.30
C ASN A 56 -6.89 21.66 3.36
N ALA A 57 -7.09 22.75 2.62
CA ALA A 57 -6.03 23.35 1.83
C ALA A 57 -4.82 23.73 2.71
N GLY A 58 -3.62 23.66 2.13
CA GLY A 58 -2.36 23.96 2.80
C GLY A 58 -1.22 23.05 2.35
N GLU A 59 -0.07 23.25 2.99
CA GLU A 59 1.15 22.48 2.75
C GLU A 59 1.18 21.20 3.58
N TYR A 60 1.66 20.12 2.97
CA TYR A 60 1.85 18.82 3.62
C TYR A 60 3.26 18.35 3.33
N SER A 61 4.01 17.95 4.35
CA SER A 61 5.43 17.61 4.20
C SER A 61 5.70 16.11 4.12
N GLN A 62 4.71 15.29 4.50
CA GLN A 62 4.87 13.85 4.63
C GLN A 62 3.58 13.07 4.37
N LEU A 63 3.77 11.90 3.76
CA LEU A 63 2.83 10.80 3.74
C LEU A 63 3.43 9.60 4.45
N ARG A 64 2.60 8.82 5.14
CA ARG A 64 2.98 7.52 5.67
C ARG A 64 2.03 6.47 5.14
N LEU A 65 2.58 5.38 4.64
CA LEU A 65 1.84 4.16 4.38
C LEU A 65 2.24 3.14 5.44
N VAL A 66 1.29 2.76 6.29
CA VAL A 66 1.48 1.64 7.20
C VAL A 66 1.27 0.35 6.41
N VAL A 67 1.99 -0.73 6.70
CA VAL A 67 1.77 -2.08 6.19
C VAL A 67 1.84 -3.00 7.40
N ASP A 68 0.67 -3.37 7.92
CA ASP A 68 0.59 -4.10 9.19
C ASP A 68 0.93 -5.60 9.03
N ASN A 69 0.48 -6.21 7.94
CA ASN A 69 0.67 -7.63 7.67
C ASN A 69 0.82 -7.90 6.15
N ALA A 70 1.52 -8.99 5.83
CA ALA A 70 1.84 -9.45 4.49
C ALA A 70 1.91 -10.97 4.46
N ARG A 71 1.49 -11.55 3.33
CA ARG A 71 1.51 -13.00 3.09
C ARG A 71 2.01 -13.33 1.68
N ILE A 72 2.97 -14.25 1.59
CA ILE A 72 3.46 -14.77 0.31
C ILE A 72 2.81 -16.13 0.03
N TYR A 73 2.37 -16.33 -1.21
CA TYR A 73 1.80 -17.58 -1.69
C TYR A 73 2.70 -18.20 -2.74
N PHE A 74 2.93 -19.50 -2.61
CA PHE A 74 3.69 -20.32 -3.56
C PHE A 74 2.73 -21.23 -4.30
N GLY A 75 2.66 -21.08 -5.63
CA GLY A 75 1.72 -21.81 -6.48
C GLY A 75 0.31 -21.22 -6.49
N GLY A 76 -0.58 -21.86 -7.26
CA GLY A 76 -1.97 -21.44 -7.42
C GLY A 76 -2.16 -20.22 -8.31
N THR A 77 -3.43 -19.90 -8.57
CA THR A 77 -3.83 -18.71 -9.34
C THR A 77 -4.92 -17.95 -8.58
N ALA A 78 -4.69 -16.66 -8.39
CA ALA A 78 -5.68 -15.71 -7.90
C ALA A 78 -6.55 -15.25 -9.08
N THR A 79 -7.72 -15.86 -9.29
CA THR A 79 -8.63 -15.54 -10.40
C THR A 79 -9.65 -14.47 -10.00
N GLY A 80 -9.85 -13.47 -10.86
CA GLY A 80 -10.97 -12.50 -10.73
C GLY A 80 -10.76 -11.35 -9.76
N GLU A 81 -9.58 -11.21 -9.15
CA GLU A 81 -9.29 -10.10 -8.22
C GLU A 81 -8.78 -8.85 -8.94
N GLY A 82 -9.27 -7.67 -8.52
CA GLY A 82 -8.61 -6.38 -8.74
C GLY A 82 -7.27 -6.29 -7.99
N ALA A 83 -6.57 -5.17 -8.15
CA ALA A 83 -5.27 -5.00 -7.50
C ALA A 83 -5.43 -4.78 -5.98
N CYS A 84 -6.48 -4.07 -5.56
CA CYS A 84 -6.85 -3.91 -4.16
C CYS A 84 -8.36 -4.11 -3.92
N GLY A 85 -8.73 -4.45 -2.68
CA GLY A 85 -10.12 -4.60 -2.26
C GLY A 85 -10.26 -4.78 -0.75
N THR A 86 -11.49 -4.69 -0.24
CA THR A 86 -11.81 -5.02 1.16
C THR A 86 -11.67 -6.52 1.43
N THR A 87 -12.00 -7.33 0.42
CA THR A 87 -11.75 -8.78 0.39
C THR A 87 -11.19 -9.13 -0.97
N LEU A 88 -10.09 -9.86 -1.00
CA LEU A 88 -9.56 -10.47 -2.23
C LEU A 88 -9.62 -12.00 -2.06
N ALA A 89 -9.84 -12.77 -3.12
CA ALA A 89 -9.85 -14.24 -3.02
C ALA A 89 -8.44 -14.77 -2.72
N THR A 90 -8.27 -15.81 -1.92
CA THR A 90 -6.94 -16.39 -1.71
C THR A 90 -6.57 -17.28 -2.92
N PRO A 91 -5.31 -17.29 -3.39
CA PRO A 91 -4.87 -18.23 -4.42
C PRO A 91 -5.27 -19.67 -4.07
N GLY A 92 -6.02 -20.31 -4.97
CA GLY A 92 -6.49 -21.68 -4.81
C GLY A 92 -5.78 -22.65 -5.75
N GLY A 93 -5.91 -23.95 -5.48
CA GLY A 93 -5.35 -25.02 -6.30
C GLY A 93 -4.60 -26.07 -5.46
N SER A 94 -4.34 -27.23 -6.07
CA SER A 94 -3.57 -28.28 -5.40
C SER A 94 -2.09 -27.88 -5.32
N GLY A 95 -1.48 -28.05 -4.14
CA GLY A 95 -0.07 -27.70 -3.89
C GLY A 95 0.19 -26.22 -3.58
N VAL A 96 -0.84 -25.41 -3.32
CA VAL A 96 -0.65 -24.02 -2.84
C VAL A 96 -0.18 -24.04 -1.40
N THR A 97 0.91 -23.33 -1.12
CA THR A 97 1.38 -23.06 0.24
C THR A 97 1.51 -21.57 0.46
N SER A 98 1.52 -21.13 1.72
CA SER A 98 1.67 -19.71 2.04
C SER A 98 2.37 -19.49 3.37
N GLN A 99 3.01 -18.33 3.49
CA GLN A 99 3.71 -17.93 4.70
C GLN A 99 3.43 -16.45 5.00
N THR A 100 3.23 -16.12 6.27
CA THR A 100 3.27 -14.74 6.75
C THR A 100 4.71 -14.22 6.71
N LEU A 101 4.89 -12.98 6.26
CA LEU A 101 6.18 -12.34 6.24
C LEU A 101 6.44 -11.65 7.57
N GLU A 102 7.69 -11.67 8.01
CA GLU A 102 8.13 -10.80 9.10
C GLU A 102 8.24 -9.37 8.58
N ILE A 103 7.67 -8.39 9.29
CA ILE A 103 7.71 -6.97 8.92
C ILE A 103 8.32 -6.17 10.08
N PRO A 104 9.66 -5.96 10.10
CA PRO A 104 10.33 -5.32 11.22
C PRO A 104 9.91 -3.87 11.45
N CYS A 105 9.59 -3.14 10.37
CA CYS A 105 8.87 -1.88 10.43
C CYS A 105 7.65 -1.95 9.51
N GLY A 106 6.47 -2.02 10.12
CA GLY A 106 5.19 -1.96 9.40
C GLY A 106 4.83 -0.54 8.98
N GLU A 107 5.78 0.40 8.89
CA GLU A 107 5.50 1.78 8.49
C GLU A 107 6.53 2.24 7.47
N VAL A 108 6.02 2.73 6.34
CA VAL A 108 6.78 3.32 5.24
C VAL A 108 6.55 4.82 5.26
N LYS A 109 7.62 5.55 5.52
CA LYS A 109 7.62 7.00 5.53
C LYS A 109 7.95 7.52 4.14
N LEU A 110 7.03 8.27 3.53
CA LEU A 110 7.18 8.95 2.26
C LEU A 110 7.35 10.44 2.52
N ILE A 111 8.60 10.92 2.48
CA ILE A 111 8.93 12.33 2.70
C ILE A 111 8.92 13.03 1.34
N HIS A 112 7.77 13.60 0.99
CA HIS A 112 7.60 14.34 -0.25
C HIS A 112 6.57 15.45 -0.03
N PRO A 113 7.00 16.71 0.02
CA PRO A 113 6.07 17.81 0.22
C PRO A 113 5.09 17.94 -0.96
N PHE A 114 3.84 18.28 -0.64
CA PHE A 114 2.80 18.58 -1.62
C PHE A 114 1.83 19.63 -1.05
N THR A 115 1.22 20.39 -1.95
CA THR A 115 0.26 21.44 -1.60
C THR A 115 -1.14 21.00 -2.00
N LEU A 116 -2.10 21.16 -1.10
CA LEU A 116 -3.52 21.02 -1.42
C LEU A 116 -4.14 22.40 -1.64
N THR A 117 -4.81 22.56 -2.77
CA THR A 117 -5.57 23.77 -3.10
C THR A 117 -7.06 23.56 -2.84
N VAL A 118 -7.77 24.64 -2.51
CA VAL A 118 -9.22 24.60 -2.28
C VAL A 118 -9.96 24.08 -3.52
N ASN A 119 -11.00 23.27 -3.31
CA ASN A 119 -11.88 22.75 -4.36
C ASN A 119 -11.15 22.02 -5.51
N SER A 120 -10.02 21.38 -5.23
CA SER A 120 -9.24 20.62 -6.21
C SER A 120 -8.96 19.21 -5.73
N THR A 121 -8.83 18.28 -6.68
CA THR A 121 -8.41 16.91 -6.40
C THR A 121 -6.92 16.78 -6.62
N THR A 122 -6.18 16.40 -5.58
CA THR A 122 -4.77 16.01 -5.72
C THR A 122 -4.65 14.49 -5.72
N THR A 123 -4.09 13.93 -6.79
CA THR A 123 -3.81 12.50 -6.95
C THR A 123 -2.32 12.26 -6.76
N ILE A 124 -1.97 11.33 -5.88
CA ILE A 124 -0.58 10.94 -5.62
C ILE A 124 -0.40 9.50 -6.08
N GLU A 125 0.47 9.31 -7.05
CA GLU A 125 0.75 8.00 -7.64
C GLU A 125 1.96 7.39 -6.92
N LEU A 126 1.74 6.20 -6.34
CA LEU A 126 2.76 5.44 -5.64
C LEU A 126 3.13 4.20 -6.46
N ASP A 127 4.42 3.93 -6.56
CA ASP A 127 4.99 2.71 -7.11
C ASP A 127 5.52 1.84 -5.98
N PHE A 128 5.09 0.58 -5.95
CA PHE A 128 5.51 -0.39 -4.96
C PHE A 128 6.36 -1.46 -5.67
N ASP A 129 7.64 -1.55 -5.29
CA ASP A 129 8.57 -2.53 -5.85
C ASP A 129 8.51 -3.82 -5.04
N GLY A 130 7.64 -4.76 -5.45
CA GLY A 130 7.47 -6.02 -4.72
C GLY A 130 8.67 -6.95 -4.76
N GLY A 131 9.47 -6.89 -5.82
CA GLY A 131 10.70 -7.65 -5.94
C GLY A 131 11.75 -7.22 -4.92
N GLN A 132 11.90 -5.90 -4.71
CA GLN A 132 12.82 -5.36 -3.69
C GLN A 132 12.24 -5.39 -2.28
N SER A 133 10.92 -5.38 -2.17
CA SER A 133 10.25 -5.33 -0.87
C SER A 133 10.31 -6.64 -0.11
N VAL A 134 10.50 -7.77 -0.78
CA VAL A 134 10.49 -9.09 -0.14
C VAL A 134 11.80 -9.81 -0.36
N ARG A 135 12.37 -10.30 0.74
CA ARG A 135 13.58 -11.12 0.70
C ARG A 135 13.39 -12.40 1.48
N GLN A 136 13.94 -13.48 0.97
CA GLN A 136 14.10 -14.71 1.72
C GLN A 136 15.18 -14.52 2.79
N THR A 137 14.88 -14.87 4.03
CA THR A 137 15.84 -14.93 5.14
C THR A 137 16.29 -16.38 5.37
N GLY A 138 17.14 -16.61 6.36
CA GLY A 138 17.60 -17.96 6.71
C GLY A 138 16.44 -18.93 6.99
N ASN A 139 16.66 -20.22 6.75
CA ASN A 139 15.70 -21.31 7.01
C ASN A 139 14.38 -21.22 6.23
N GLY A 140 14.40 -20.63 5.02
CA GLY A 140 13.22 -20.59 4.15
C GLY A 140 12.14 -19.59 4.57
N ARG A 141 12.43 -18.72 5.54
CA ARG A 141 11.53 -17.65 5.96
C ARG A 141 11.61 -16.46 5.01
N TYR A 142 10.63 -15.56 5.08
CA TYR A 142 10.57 -14.36 4.26
C TYR A 142 10.32 -13.16 5.15
N MET A 143 10.99 -12.06 4.81
CA MET A 143 10.85 -10.77 5.47
C MET A 143 10.46 -9.73 4.44
N MET A 144 9.60 -8.81 4.86
CA MET A 144 9.20 -7.66 4.08
C MET A 144 9.83 -6.38 4.63
N SER A 145 10.35 -5.58 3.72
CA SER A 145 10.76 -4.21 3.96
C SER A 145 10.26 -3.41 2.77
N PRO A 146 9.05 -2.82 2.85
CA PRO A 146 8.41 -2.20 1.70
C PRO A 146 9.31 -1.14 1.04
N VAL A 147 9.43 -1.22 -0.28
CA VAL A 147 10.12 -0.24 -1.12
C VAL A 147 9.06 0.46 -1.95
N ILE A 148 8.83 1.75 -1.65
CA ILE A 148 7.76 2.54 -2.25
C ILE A 148 8.34 3.86 -2.74
N LYS A 149 7.94 4.28 -3.93
CA LYS A 149 8.34 5.55 -4.55
C LYS A 149 7.10 6.36 -4.89
N ILE A 150 7.21 7.68 -4.81
CA ILE A 150 6.20 8.58 -5.40
C ILE A 150 6.58 8.78 -6.86
N LEU A 151 5.66 8.43 -7.76
CA LEU A 151 5.83 8.64 -9.21
C LEU A 151 5.38 10.03 -9.63
N ALA A 152 4.26 10.49 -9.08
CA ALA A 152 3.69 11.78 -9.44
C ALA A 152 2.79 12.34 -8.34
N VAL A 153 2.72 13.66 -8.29
CA VAL A 153 1.69 14.43 -7.58
C VAL A 153 0.98 15.26 -8.65
N LYS A 154 -0.30 15.00 -8.87
CA LYS A 154 -1.11 15.63 -9.92
C LYS A 154 -2.26 16.37 -9.29
N THR A 155 -2.42 17.63 -9.63
CA THR A 155 -3.54 18.46 -9.16
C THR A 155 -4.51 18.66 -10.31
N GLY A 156 -5.72 18.13 -10.15
CA GLY A 156 -6.83 18.28 -11.10
C GLY A 156 -7.78 19.39 -10.66
N SER A 157 -8.20 20.21 -11.62
CA SER A 157 -9.28 21.20 -11.49
C SER A 157 -10.64 20.58 -11.81
#